data_AF-A0A8J5KVN1-F1
#
_entry.id   AF-A0A8J5KVN1-F1
#
_cell.length_a   1.000
_cell.length_b   1.000
_cell.length_c   1.000
_cell.angle_alpha   90.00
_cell.angle_beta   90.00
_cell.angle_gamma   90.00
#
_symmetry.space_group_name_H-M   'P 1'
#
loop_
_entity.id
_entity.type
_entity.pdbx_description
1 polymer ?
#
loop_
_entity_poly.entity_id
_entity_poly.type
_entity_poly.pdbx_seq_one_letter_code
_entity_poly.pdbx_strand_id
1 'polypeptide(L)'
;MHVFMHCEGCARKVKRSLKGFAGNECWVEDVKTDSRMHKVVVKGKKAVEDPMKVVERVQKKTRRKVELLTPLPPMKPEKKEEEKKEDEKPKVEEKKEEASHLLL
;
A
#
# COMPACT_ATOMS: atom_id res chain seq x y z
N MET A 1 -3.28 5.98 3.74
CA MET A 1 -1.90 6.18 4.26
C MET A 1 -0.91 6.05 3.10
N HIS A 2 0.27 6.64 3.24
CA HIS A 2 1.40 6.55 2.32
C HIS A 2 2.44 5.60 2.91
N VAL A 3 3.02 4.71 2.09
CA VAL A 3 3.97 3.67 2.49
C VAL A 3 4.99 3.50 1.36
N PHE A 4 6.27 3.75 1.65
CA PHE A 4 7.32 3.65 0.64
C PHE A 4 7.48 2.22 0.11
N MET A 5 7.33 2.01 -1.20
CA MET A 5 7.22 0.67 -1.84
C MET A 5 7.96 0.60 -3.17
N HIS A 6 9.21 0.14 -3.16
CA HIS A 6 10.07 0.05 -4.35
C HIS A 6 9.72 -1.07 -5.37
N CYS A 7 8.81 -1.98 -5.05
CA CYS A 7 8.34 -3.02 -5.99
C CYS A 7 7.00 -3.63 -5.55
N GLU A 8 6.36 -4.42 -6.41
CA GLU A 8 5.16 -5.19 -6.06
C GLU A 8 5.34 -6.10 -4.84
N GLY A 9 6.54 -6.68 -4.66
CA GLY A 9 6.86 -7.50 -3.48
C GLY A 9 6.70 -6.72 -2.17
N CYS A 10 6.89 -5.40 -2.20
CA CYS A 10 6.60 -4.51 -1.08
C CYS A 10 5.09 -4.41 -0.83
N ALA A 11 4.30 -4.10 -1.87
CA ALA A 11 2.84 -4.00 -1.77
C ALA A 11 2.19 -5.31 -1.31
N ARG A 12 2.63 -6.44 -1.87
CA ARG A 12 2.22 -7.79 -1.45
C ARG A 12 2.57 -8.06 0.02
N LYS A 13 3.74 -7.62 0.52
CA LYS A 13 4.13 -7.71 1.94
C LYS A 13 3.26 -6.82 2.84
N VAL A 14 2.95 -5.59 2.43
CA VAL A 14 2.06 -4.67 3.16
C VAL A 14 0.63 -5.23 3.22
N LYS A 15 0.03 -5.65 2.09
CA LYS A 15 -1.31 -6.26 2.05
C LYS A 15 -1.39 -7.52 2.93
N ARG A 16 -0.37 -8.38 2.93
CA ARG A 16 -0.28 -9.54 3.85
C ARG A 16 -0.21 -9.14 5.33
N SER A 17 0.52 -8.07 5.68
CA SER A 17 0.62 -7.62 7.08
C SER A 17 -0.73 -7.23 7.70
N LEU A 18 -1.63 -6.68 6.87
CA LEU A 18 -2.97 -6.25 7.23
C LEU A 18 -4.03 -7.35 7.06
N LYS A 19 -3.89 -8.29 6.12
CA LYS A 19 -4.84 -9.42 5.98
C LYS A 19 -4.97 -10.29 7.25
N GLY A 20 -3.91 -10.37 8.06
CA GLY A 20 -3.95 -11.01 9.38
C GLY A 20 -4.33 -10.07 10.53
N PHE A 21 -4.93 -8.89 10.26
CA PHE A 21 -5.43 -7.95 11.27
C PHE A 21 -6.92 -8.16 11.52
N ALA A 22 -7.28 -9.43 11.68
CA ALA A 22 -8.53 -9.86 12.27
C ALA A 22 -8.23 -10.30 13.70
N GLY A 23 -8.71 -9.52 14.66
CA GLY A 23 -8.77 -9.86 16.06
C GLY A 23 -10.07 -9.30 16.64
N ASN A 24 -10.45 -9.72 17.85
CA ASN A 24 -11.76 -9.41 18.45
C ASN A 24 -12.11 -7.91 18.44
N GLU A 25 -11.10 -7.03 18.41
CA GLU A 25 -11.25 -5.58 18.50
C GLU A 25 -10.76 -4.80 17.28
N CYS A 26 -10.37 -5.45 16.17
CA CYS A 26 -10.14 -4.77 14.89
C CYS A 26 -10.33 -5.73 13.72
N TRP A 27 -11.09 -5.29 12.72
CA TRP A 27 -11.36 -6.01 11.48
C TRP A 27 -11.04 -5.12 10.27
N VAL A 28 -10.43 -5.73 9.25
CA VAL A 28 -10.09 -5.08 7.98
C VAL A 28 -10.82 -5.81 6.86
N GLU A 29 -11.63 -5.08 6.11
CA GLU A 29 -12.54 -5.63 5.09
C GLU A 29 -11.83 -5.79 3.73
N ASP A 30 -11.18 -4.74 3.23
CA ASP A 30 -10.21 -4.81 2.12
C ASP A 30 -9.03 -3.86 2.33
N VAL A 31 -7.97 -4.09 1.57
CA VAL A 31 -6.75 -3.29 1.51
C VAL A 31 -6.37 -3.08 0.04
N LYS A 32 -6.67 -1.92 -0.56
CA LYS A 32 -6.13 -1.57 -1.89
C LYS A 32 -4.71 -0.99 -1.72
N THR A 33 -3.73 -1.56 -2.42
CA THR A 33 -2.30 -1.16 -2.35
C THR A 33 -1.78 -0.80 -3.73
N ASP A 34 -1.26 0.42 -3.88
CA ASP A 34 -0.62 0.92 -5.08
C ASP A 34 0.87 1.15 -4.81
N SER A 35 1.74 0.39 -5.48
CA SER A 35 3.19 0.58 -5.39
C SER A 35 3.70 1.78 -6.19
N ARG A 36 3.06 2.17 -7.30
CA ARG A 36 3.46 3.31 -8.14
C ARG A 36 3.19 4.63 -7.41
N MET A 37 2.02 4.78 -6.80
CA MET A 37 1.66 5.94 -5.97
C MET A 37 2.08 5.81 -4.49
N HIS A 38 2.79 4.75 -4.11
CA HIS A 38 3.15 4.43 -2.71
C HIS A 38 1.96 4.50 -1.73
N LYS A 39 0.74 4.21 -2.21
CA LYS A 39 -0.53 4.50 -1.52
C LYS A 39 -1.18 3.23 -1.00
N VAL A 40 -1.70 3.29 0.23
CA VAL A 40 -2.44 2.19 0.85
C VAL A 40 -3.77 2.73 1.39
N VAL A 41 -4.85 2.13 0.89
CA VAL A 41 -6.23 2.37 1.34
C VAL A 41 -6.68 1.12 2.09
N VAL A 42 -7.22 1.32 3.29
CA VAL A 42 -7.70 0.25 4.18
C VAL A 42 -9.16 0.51 4.46
N LYS A 43 -9.98 -0.53 4.39
CA LYS A 43 -11.42 -0.47 4.66
C LYS A 43 -11.78 -1.35 5.86
N GLY A 44 -12.91 -1.08 6.50
CA GLY A 44 -13.28 -1.62 7.80
C GLY A 44 -13.47 -0.52 8.83
N LYS A 45 -14.59 -0.56 9.55
CA LYS A 45 -15.03 0.48 10.50
C LYS A 45 -13.89 0.92 11.42
N LYS A 46 -13.28 -0.06 12.10
CA LYS A 46 -12.21 0.15 13.10
C LYS A 46 -10.90 0.67 12.51
N ALA A 47 -10.67 0.54 11.21
CA ALA A 47 -9.52 1.18 10.54
C ALA A 47 -9.73 2.70 10.31
N VAL A 48 -10.98 3.17 10.41
CA VAL A 48 -11.34 4.60 10.43
C VAL A 48 -11.39 5.13 11.87
N GLU A 49 -11.82 4.33 12.84
CA GLU A 49 -11.79 4.69 14.28
C GLU A 49 -10.35 4.79 14.83
N ASP A 50 -9.52 3.77 14.57
CA ASP A 50 -8.16 3.62 15.10
C ASP A 50 -7.09 3.58 13.98
N PRO A 51 -6.95 4.63 13.15
CA PRO A 51 -5.99 4.63 12.03
C PRO A 51 -4.54 4.44 12.50
N MET A 52 -4.21 4.87 13.73
CA MET A 52 -2.88 4.70 14.32
C MET A 52 -2.51 3.24 14.55
N LYS A 53 -3.44 2.38 14.98
CA LYS A 53 -3.20 0.93 15.19
C LYS A 53 -2.88 0.24 13.86
N VAL A 54 -3.52 0.67 12.77
CA VAL A 54 -3.23 0.21 11.40
C VAL A 54 -1.82 0.63 10.97
N VAL A 55 -1.43 1.89 11.23
CA VAL A 55 -0.11 2.46 10.90
C VAL A 55 1.01 1.74 11.68
N GLU A 56 0.92 1.64 13.01
CA GLU A 56 1.92 0.94 13.85
C GLU A 56 2.12 -0.49 13.36
N ARG A 57 1.02 -1.20 13.06
CA ARG A 57 1.07 -2.58 12.58
C ARG A 57 1.82 -2.72 11.25
N VAL A 58 1.62 -1.82 10.29
CA VAL A 58 2.36 -1.85 9.02
C VAL A 58 3.84 -1.52 9.25
N GLN A 59 4.16 -0.52 10.07
CA GLN A 59 5.55 -0.20 10.44
C GLN A 59 6.25 -1.40 11.08
N LYS A 60 5.64 -1.99 12.12
CA LYS A 60 6.16 -3.14 12.89
C LYS A 60 6.35 -4.41 12.05
N LYS A 61 5.40 -4.73 11.17
CA LYS A 61 5.45 -5.95 10.33
C LYS A 61 6.20 -5.81 9.00
N THR A 62 6.44 -4.59 8.52
CA THR A 62 7.12 -4.37 7.22
C THR A 62 8.44 -3.63 7.31
N ARG A 63 8.74 -3.00 8.46
CA ARG A 63 9.90 -2.12 8.71
C ARG A 63 10.03 -0.98 7.69
N ARG A 64 8.91 -0.33 7.38
CA ARG A 64 8.81 0.79 6.42
C ARG A 64 8.31 2.05 7.11
N LYS A 65 8.72 3.21 6.61
CA LYS A 65 8.08 4.48 6.92
C LYS A 65 6.63 4.43 6.44
N VAL A 66 5.70 4.83 7.30
CA VAL A 66 4.26 4.92 7.02
C VAL A 66 3.78 6.27 7.50
N GLU A 67 3.12 7.02 6.62
CA GLU A 67 2.59 8.35 6.89
C GLU A 67 1.06 8.32 6.74
N LEU A 68 0.36 8.87 7.72
CA LEU A 68 -1.09 8.97 7.65
C LEU A 68 -1.48 10.16 6.76
N LEU A 69 -2.37 9.93 5.81
CA LEU A 69 -2.87 10.99 4.93
C LEU A 69 -4.10 11.61 5.58
N THR A 70 -4.00 12.88 5.97
CA THR A 70 -5.12 13.70 6.43
C THR A 70 -5.89 14.29 5.23
N PRO A 71 -7.19 14.62 5.36
CA PRO A 71 -8.02 14.48 6.56
C PRO A 71 -8.52 13.04 6.77
N LEU A 72 -8.80 12.69 8.03
CA LEU A 72 -9.59 11.50 8.34
C LEU A 72 -11.04 11.76 7.87
N PRO A 73 -11.69 10.81 7.18
CA PRO A 73 -13.08 10.98 6.79
C PRO A 73 -13.96 11.01 8.06
N PRO A 74 -14.92 11.94 8.18
CA PRO A 74 -15.84 11.93 9.31
C PRO A 74 -16.64 10.63 9.31
N MET A 75 -16.89 10.08 10.50
CA MET A 75 -17.68 8.86 10.71
C MET A 75 -19.11 9.04 10.18
N LYS A 76 -19.33 8.62 8.92
CA LYS A 76 -20.66 8.49 8.33
C LYS A 76 -21.12 7.04 8.50
N PRO A 77 -22.30 6.78 9.09
CA PRO A 77 -22.80 5.41 9.25
C PRO A 77 -22.98 4.72 7.89
N GLU A 78 -22.74 3.41 7.89
CA GLU A 78 -22.42 2.62 6.70
C GLU A 78 -23.54 2.54 5.65
N LYS A 79 -23.13 2.41 4.37
CA LYS A 79 -23.91 1.71 3.34
C LYS A 79 -23.04 1.26 2.16
N LYS A 80 -22.96 -0.07 2.00
CA LYS A 80 -22.50 -0.90 0.85
C LYS A 80 -21.28 -0.46 0.00
N GLU A 81 -20.41 -1.44 -0.23
CA GLU A 81 -19.36 -1.43 -1.25
C GLU A 81 -19.62 -2.52 -2.30
N GLU A 82 -19.35 -2.21 -3.58
CA GLU A 82 -18.85 -3.17 -4.57
C GLU A 82 -18.05 -2.42 -5.66
N GLU A 83 -16.76 -2.76 -5.86
CA GLU A 83 -15.94 -2.28 -6.98
C GLU A 83 -14.74 -3.22 -7.23
N LYS A 84 -14.51 -3.66 -8.48
CA LYS A 84 -13.80 -4.90 -8.81
C LYS A 84 -12.78 -4.75 -9.97
N LYS A 85 -11.50 -5.07 -9.70
CA LYS A 85 -10.40 -5.37 -10.66
C LYS A 85 -10.01 -4.21 -11.64
N GLU A 86 -8.95 -4.24 -12.46
CA GLU A 86 -7.58 -4.84 -12.46
C GLU A 86 -6.65 -3.91 -13.30
N ASP A 87 -5.38 -3.71 -12.95
CA ASP A 87 -4.14 -4.37 -13.45
C ASP A 87 -3.71 -4.02 -14.90
N GLU A 88 -2.48 -3.52 -15.09
CA GLU A 88 -1.61 -3.97 -16.20
C GLU A 88 -0.10 -3.64 -16.03
N LYS A 89 0.73 -4.36 -16.82
CA LYS A 89 2.22 -4.37 -16.94
C LYS A 89 2.70 -3.25 -17.89
N PRO A 90 3.82 -3.32 -18.68
CA PRO A 90 5.10 -4.07 -18.62
C PRO A 90 6.25 -3.12 -18.17
N LYS A 91 7.55 -3.13 -18.55
CA LYS A 91 8.53 -4.02 -19.26
C LYS A 91 9.96 -3.68 -18.75
N VAL A 92 10.98 -4.53 -18.92
CA VAL A 92 12.43 -4.17 -18.86
C VAL A 92 13.20 -5.04 -19.88
N GLU A 93 14.17 -4.45 -20.59
CA GLU A 93 15.10 -5.08 -21.54
C GLU A 93 16.52 -4.51 -21.35
N GLU A 94 17.55 -5.30 -21.67
CA GLU A 94 18.97 -4.94 -21.46
C GLU A 94 19.85 -5.55 -22.57
N LYS A 95 20.65 -4.72 -23.26
CA LYS A 95 22.04 -5.05 -23.68
C LYS A 95 22.78 -3.93 -24.45
N LYS A 96 24.08 -3.81 -24.12
CA LYS A 96 25.27 -3.56 -24.98
C LYS A 96 25.30 -2.22 -25.80
N GLU A 97 26.24 -1.28 -25.57
CA GLU A 97 27.64 -1.20 -26.10
C GLU A 97 27.65 -1.10 -27.65
N GLU A 98 28.38 -0.20 -28.33
CA GLU A 98 29.64 0.51 -28.05
C GLU A 98 29.76 1.76 -28.97
N ALA A 99 30.66 2.73 -28.69
CA ALA A 99 31.53 3.46 -29.67
C ALA A 99 32.05 4.85 -29.21
N SER A 100 33.30 5.15 -29.61
CA SER A 100 33.92 6.48 -29.79
C SER A 100 33.89 7.51 -28.63
N HIS A 101 34.98 7.58 -27.87
CA HIS A 101 35.50 8.86 -27.35
C HIS A 101 36.45 9.47 -28.40
N LEU A 102 36.51 10.80 -28.50
CA LEU A 102 37.25 11.52 -29.53
C LEU A 102 38.67 11.93 -29.08
N LEU A 103 39.55 12.19 -30.04
CA LEU A 103 40.75 13.05 -30.01
C LEU A 103 41.63 13.09 -28.76
N LEU A 104 42.90 12.68 -28.94
CA LEU A 104 44.07 13.57 -28.84
C LEU A 104 45.27 12.97 -29.57
#